data_AF-A0A9P8AE07-F1
#
_entry.id   AF-A0A9P8AE07-F1
#
_cell.length_a   1.000
_cell.length_b   1.000
_cell.length_c   1.000
_cell.angle_alpha   90.00
_cell.angle_beta   90.00
_cell.angle_gamma   90.00
#
_symmetry.space_group_name_H-M   'P 1'
#
loop_
_entity.id
_entity.type
_entity.pdbx_description
1 polymer ?
#
loop_
_entity_poly.entity_id
_entity_poly.type
_entity_poly.pdbx_seq_one_letter_code
_entity_poly.pdbx_strand_id
1 'polypeptide(L)'
;MPHPRQKHAGGCMVYGVPLIIFVDDVSGNISKQWNKHHAVYMLNGLLPKQMIEKDFCTRFVTSSPHATPMELVKALKESIMKAAEHGVEAYDCKFEEECLLVPHAHFWAGDNPMQAEECSHAGLHCNFFCQECKVGGTQEEKQTDNGFMELFKSGELHTPEDTAFKIYEQLQLSTLSDATEKLKKHKAASGINDSICANSLQAIVDLGKSLYSGKHPDSAGKAKEEIQAQLEAEVNCVVEEHGINPLIGMPGVNMHQETPTEILHTVLLGVVKYFWGQTAYILEKTKDFSIFQTRLSSIDTSGLNIPKISAEYICAYKGSLIGKHFKSLAQLMPFLIYDLVPQKVINAWTIIGELVVLIWHTQIDNMEGYLSNLSHTIEALLNVTAEYTPSILISKPKFHFLVHLPAHIRRFGPAIIFSTERYESFNHVFRLSCIYSNRQAPSCDSCIAFAAQDTTKHIVTGGYWHDPASKSWVHAGQEVLSFMENNTLYHGLLAIPSISENDIRPSVIRLSSTNQSDRGLNWLSTEASKASNSQD
;
A
#
# COMPACT_ATOMS: atom_id res chain seq x y z
N MET A 1 5.57 35.42 7.15
CA MET A 1 7.00 35.14 6.87
C MET A 1 7.08 34.21 5.67
N PRO A 2 8.05 34.38 4.76
CA PRO A 2 8.32 33.40 3.71
C PRO A 2 8.56 32.02 4.34
N HIS A 3 8.06 30.96 3.71
CA HIS A 3 8.29 29.59 4.18
C HIS A 3 9.82 29.35 4.32
N PRO A 4 10.35 28.69 5.36
CA PRO A 4 11.80 28.52 5.58
C PRO A 4 12.57 27.99 4.35
N ARG A 5 11.89 27.18 3.52
CA ARG A 5 12.43 26.66 2.25
C ARG A 5 12.59 27.70 1.14
N GLN A 6 11.90 28.85 1.16
CA GLN A 6 12.12 29.93 0.19
C GLN A 6 13.52 30.54 0.30
N LYS A 7 14.18 30.48 1.47
CA LYS A 7 15.60 30.85 1.59
C LYS A 7 16.53 29.88 0.87
N HIS A 8 16.19 28.59 0.86
CA HIS A 8 16.99 27.55 0.18
C HIS A 8 16.73 27.53 -1.33
N ALA A 9 15.51 27.87 -1.75
CA ALA A 9 15.11 27.88 -3.14
C ALA A 9 15.69 29.02 -3.98
N GLY A 10 16.31 30.05 -3.36
CA GLY A 10 16.93 31.15 -4.12
C GLY A 10 15.96 31.95 -5.01
N GLY A 11 14.65 31.82 -4.80
CA GLY A 11 13.60 32.39 -5.66
C GLY A 11 12.98 31.41 -6.66
N CYS A 12 13.52 30.20 -6.82
CA CYS A 12 12.98 29.16 -7.69
C CYS A 12 11.65 28.58 -7.19
N MET A 13 10.84 28.07 -8.12
CA MET A 13 9.60 27.36 -7.81
C MET A 13 9.90 26.09 -7.00
N VAL A 14 9.07 25.77 -6.00
CA VAL A 14 9.23 24.57 -5.17
C VAL A 14 8.00 23.68 -5.30
N TYR A 15 8.21 22.42 -5.70
CA TYR A 15 7.17 21.40 -5.82
C TYR A 15 7.31 20.35 -4.73
N GLY A 16 6.27 20.17 -3.92
CA GLY A 16 6.19 19.02 -3.01
C GLY A 16 5.79 17.77 -3.79
N VAL A 17 6.63 16.73 -3.78
CA VAL A 17 6.41 15.49 -4.54
C VAL A 17 6.00 14.37 -3.59
N PRO A 18 4.69 14.07 -3.45
CA PRO A 18 4.21 12.89 -2.73
C PRO A 18 4.73 11.61 -3.39
N LEU A 19 5.33 10.72 -2.61
CA LEU A 19 5.80 9.42 -3.04
C LEU A 19 4.87 8.33 -2.52
N ILE A 20 4.33 7.54 -3.43
CA ILE A 20 3.66 6.29 -3.12
C ILE A 20 4.72 5.20 -3.14
N ILE A 21 4.92 4.55 -2.01
CA ILE A 21 6.01 3.58 -1.82
C ILE A 21 5.39 2.19 -1.71
N PHE A 22 6.02 1.22 -2.35
CA PHE A 22 5.61 -0.19 -2.29
C PHE A 22 6.82 -1.05 -1.99
N VAL A 23 6.67 -1.95 -1.02
CA VAL A 23 7.69 -2.95 -0.66
C VAL A 23 7.05 -4.31 -0.78
N ASP A 24 7.74 -5.27 -1.42
CA ASP A 24 7.19 -6.61 -1.61
C ASP A 24 8.28 -7.66 -1.71
N ASP A 25 7.89 -8.91 -1.44
CA ASP A 25 8.72 -10.04 -1.75
C ASP A 25 8.52 -10.54 -3.17
N VAL A 26 9.64 -10.60 -3.90
CA VAL A 26 9.65 -10.91 -5.33
C VAL A 26 10.64 -12.03 -5.58
N SER A 27 10.32 -12.90 -6.55
CA SER A 27 11.27 -13.91 -6.99
C SER A 27 12.05 -13.42 -8.21
N GLY A 28 13.38 -13.52 -8.13
CA GLY A 28 14.28 -13.30 -9.26
C GLY A 28 14.31 -14.46 -10.27
N ASN A 29 13.49 -15.50 -10.07
CA ASN A 29 13.38 -16.68 -10.93
C ASN A 29 11.99 -16.81 -11.55
N ILE A 30 11.87 -17.68 -12.58
CA ILE A 30 10.58 -18.03 -13.21
C ILE A 30 9.61 -18.63 -12.17
N SER A 31 10.12 -19.47 -11.25
CA SER A 31 9.32 -20.03 -10.17
C SER A 31 9.38 -19.16 -8.92
N LYS A 32 8.23 -18.93 -8.27
CA LYS A 32 8.11 -18.08 -7.07
C LYS A 32 8.83 -18.62 -5.82
N GLN A 33 9.31 -19.86 -5.83
CA GLN A 33 9.84 -20.53 -4.64
C GLN A 33 11.30 -20.23 -4.34
N TRP A 34 12.10 -19.85 -5.34
CA TRP A 34 13.55 -19.71 -5.19
C TRP A 34 13.99 -18.29 -5.51
N ASN A 35 15.15 -17.90 -4.99
CA ASN A 35 15.77 -16.59 -5.23
C ASN A 35 14.87 -15.41 -4.79
N LYS A 36 14.42 -15.47 -3.53
CA LYS A 36 13.60 -14.44 -2.90
C LYS A 36 14.42 -13.15 -2.77
N HIS A 37 13.82 -12.05 -3.19
CA HIS A 37 14.30 -10.69 -2.97
C HIS A 37 13.20 -9.90 -2.28
N HIS A 38 13.59 -8.87 -1.56
CA HIS A 38 12.72 -7.76 -1.24
C HIS A 38 13.00 -6.63 -2.23
N ALA A 39 11.96 -6.09 -2.84
CA ALA A 39 12.07 -4.99 -3.78
C ALA A 39 11.27 -3.78 -3.30
N VAL A 40 11.82 -2.59 -3.58
CA VAL A 40 11.19 -1.30 -3.28
C VAL A 40 10.90 -0.60 -4.58
N TYR A 41 9.63 -0.24 -4.77
CA TYR A 41 9.16 0.58 -5.88
C TYR A 41 8.61 1.91 -5.36
N MET A 42 8.67 2.93 -6.19
CA MET A 42 8.11 4.24 -5.91
C MET A 42 7.32 4.76 -7.10
N LEU A 43 6.35 5.61 -6.79
CA LEU A 43 5.59 6.32 -7.79
C LEU A 43 5.33 7.76 -7.34
N ASN A 44 5.34 8.70 -8.30
CA ASN A 44 4.99 10.10 -8.04
C ASN A 44 3.47 10.26 -7.95
N GLY A 45 2.97 10.59 -6.76
CA GLY A 45 1.55 10.78 -6.48
C GLY A 45 0.90 11.99 -7.18
N LEU A 46 1.67 12.87 -7.82
CA LEU A 46 1.15 13.97 -8.63
C LEU A 46 0.78 13.56 -10.06
N LEU A 47 1.07 12.32 -10.45
CA LEU A 47 0.78 11.85 -11.78
C LEU A 47 -0.74 11.84 -12.03
N PRO A 48 -1.19 12.26 -13.23
CA PRO A 48 -2.57 12.07 -13.61
C PRO A 48 -2.97 10.60 -13.50
N LYS A 49 -4.22 10.36 -13.15
CA LYS A 49 -4.80 9.02 -13.04
C LYS A 49 -4.57 8.14 -14.28
N GLN A 50 -4.61 8.71 -15.48
CA GLN A 50 -4.37 7.96 -16.72
C GLN A 50 -2.94 7.39 -16.78
N MET A 51 -2.01 8.02 -16.07
CA MET A 51 -0.58 7.67 -16.02
C MET A 51 -0.24 6.82 -14.80
N ILE A 52 -0.92 7.02 -13.67
CA ILE A 52 -0.57 6.38 -12.39
C ILE A 52 -0.59 4.84 -12.46
N GLU A 53 -1.46 4.26 -13.29
CA GLU A 53 -1.59 2.80 -13.50
C GLU A 53 -0.62 2.24 -14.55
N LYS A 54 0.20 3.07 -15.19
CA LYS A 54 1.10 2.63 -16.27
C LYS A 54 2.43 2.17 -15.68
N ASP A 55 2.91 1.00 -16.10
CA ASP A 55 4.25 0.48 -15.74
C ASP A 55 5.38 1.48 -16.03
N PHE A 56 5.21 2.37 -17.03
CA PHE A 56 6.12 3.47 -17.33
C PHE A 56 6.43 4.36 -16.14
N CYS A 57 5.44 4.56 -15.26
CA CYS A 57 5.48 5.50 -14.15
C CYS A 57 5.97 4.87 -12.84
N THR A 58 6.00 3.54 -12.76
CA THR A 58 6.56 2.82 -11.63
C THR A 58 8.08 2.88 -11.71
N ARG A 59 8.72 3.39 -10.65
CA ARG A 59 10.18 3.48 -10.54
C ARG A 59 10.69 2.38 -9.63
N PHE A 60 11.62 1.59 -10.15
CA PHE A 60 12.41 0.68 -9.34
C PHE A 60 13.39 1.50 -8.50
N VAL A 61 13.50 1.23 -7.20
CA VAL A 61 14.43 1.94 -6.31
C VAL A 61 15.59 1.06 -5.92
N THR A 62 15.30 -0.09 -5.31
CA THR A 62 16.32 -1.02 -4.83
C THR A 62 15.73 -2.41 -4.65
N SER A 63 16.59 -3.40 -4.55
CA SER A 63 16.21 -4.76 -4.13
C SER A 63 17.36 -5.46 -3.42
N SER A 64 17.05 -6.41 -2.54
CA SER A 64 18.07 -7.23 -1.89
C SER A 64 17.57 -8.65 -1.62
N PRO A 65 18.38 -9.69 -1.87
CA PRO A 65 18.11 -11.05 -1.38
C PRO A 65 18.55 -11.25 0.08
N HIS A 66 19.19 -10.24 0.69
CA HIS A 66 19.81 -10.35 2.01
C HIS A 66 19.22 -9.36 3.02
N ALA A 67 18.98 -8.12 2.60
CA ALA A 67 18.39 -7.12 3.47
C ALA A 67 16.89 -7.37 3.62
N THR A 68 16.42 -7.27 4.85
CA THR A 68 15.01 -7.28 5.22
C THR A 68 14.27 -6.07 4.64
N PRO A 69 12.94 -6.11 4.53
CA PRO A 69 12.14 -4.98 4.07
C PRO A 69 12.48 -3.67 4.81
N MET A 70 12.55 -3.73 6.14
CA MET A 70 12.77 -2.52 6.94
C MET A 70 14.21 -1.99 6.90
N GLU A 71 15.21 -2.84 6.62
CA GLU A 71 16.57 -2.37 6.31
C GLU A 71 16.61 -1.59 4.99
N LEU A 72 15.88 -2.04 3.96
CA LEU A 72 15.74 -1.29 2.71
C LEU A 72 15.00 0.04 2.94
N VAL A 73 13.95 0.03 3.77
CA VAL A 73 13.21 1.24 4.15
C VAL A 73 14.08 2.22 4.94
N LYS A 74 15.00 1.76 5.78
CA LYS A 74 15.96 2.63 6.49
C LYS A 74 16.81 3.44 5.49
N ALA A 75 17.40 2.77 4.51
CA ALA A 75 18.17 3.44 3.45
C ALA A 75 17.29 4.36 2.58
N LEU A 76 16.04 3.96 2.32
CA LEU A 76 15.08 4.79 1.59
C LEU A 76 14.73 6.07 2.35
N LYS A 77 14.43 5.96 3.65
CA LYS A 77 14.15 7.10 4.54
C LYS A 77 15.27 8.11 4.50
N GLU A 78 16.52 7.67 4.65
CA GLU A 78 17.70 8.54 4.59
C GLU A 78 17.78 9.28 3.24
N SER A 79 17.52 8.56 2.13
CA SER A 79 17.51 9.13 0.78
C SER A 79 16.41 10.19 0.60
N ILE A 80 15.17 9.89 1.05
CA ILE A 80 14.04 10.83 0.99
C ILE A 80 14.32 12.05 1.86
N MET A 81 14.80 11.86 3.09
CA MET A 81 15.10 12.96 4.00
C MET A 81 16.20 13.87 3.46
N LYS A 82 17.28 13.30 2.93
CA LYS A 82 18.36 14.06 2.30
C LYS A 82 17.84 14.87 1.11
N ALA A 83 17.02 14.28 0.26
CA ALA A 83 16.40 14.95 -0.87
C ALA A 83 15.40 16.03 -0.44
N ALA A 84 14.65 15.81 0.65
CA ALA A 84 13.67 16.76 1.17
C ALA A 84 14.30 17.95 1.92
N GLU A 85 15.49 17.75 2.49
CA GLU A 85 16.28 18.78 3.17
C GLU A 85 16.88 19.77 2.17
N HIS A 86 17.55 19.25 1.14
CA HIS A 86 18.26 20.08 0.15
C HIS A 86 17.36 20.51 -1.02
N GLY A 87 16.30 19.76 -1.29
CA GLY A 87 15.60 19.81 -2.57
C GLY A 87 16.40 19.08 -3.67
N VAL A 88 15.69 18.68 -4.73
CA VAL A 88 16.29 18.15 -5.96
C VAL A 88 16.09 19.18 -7.06
N GLU A 89 17.19 19.71 -7.57
CA GLU A 89 17.18 20.62 -8.72
C GLU A 89 16.63 19.93 -9.97
N ALA A 90 15.67 20.58 -10.61
CA ALA A 90 15.00 20.12 -11.80
C ALA A 90 14.63 21.31 -12.70
N TYR A 91 14.16 21.00 -13.90
CA TYR A 91 13.69 22.01 -14.86
C TYR A 91 12.20 21.84 -15.12
N ASP A 92 11.45 22.92 -14.95
CA ASP A 92 10.05 22.96 -15.32
C ASP A 92 9.95 23.32 -16.81
N CYS A 93 9.74 22.31 -17.66
CA CYS A 93 9.62 22.51 -19.10
C CYS A 93 8.39 23.32 -19.53
N LYS A 94 7.40 23.52 -18.66
CA LYS A 94 6.21 24.32 -18.96
C LYS A 94 6.43 25.80 -18.71
N PHE A 95 7.18 26.13 -17.66
CA PHE A 95 7.51 27.52 -17.32
C PHE A 95 8.91 27.93 -17.77
N GLU A 96 9.68 26.99 -18.32
CA GLU A 96 11.05 27.19 -18.80
C GLU A 96 11.96 27.79 -17.72
N GLU A 97 11.83 27.28 -16.49
CA GLU A 97 12.57 27.77 -15.33
C GLU A 97 13.10 26.61 -14.46
N GLU A 98 14.14 26.91 -13.68
CA GLU A 98 14.63 25.98 -12.67
C GLU A 98 13.64 25.88 -11.51
N CYS A 99 13.48 24.66 -10.99
CA CYS A 99 12.62 24.37 -9.87
C CYS A 99 13.28 23.39 -8.90
N LEU A 100 12.77 23.35 -7.67
CA LEU A 100 13.17 22.39 -6.65
C LEU A 100 12.04 21.40 -6.39
N LEU A 101 12.34 20.12 -6.50
CA LEU A 101 11.46 19.03 -6.09
C LEU A 101 11.78 18.64 -4.64
N VAL A 102 10.75 18.56 -3.81
CA VAL A 102 10.87 18.18 -2.40
C VAL A 102 10.04 16.92 -2.17
N PRO A 103 10.66 15.73 -2.25
CA PRO A 103 9.95 14.48 -2.06
C PRO A 103 9.51 14.31 -0.60
N HIS A 104 8.38 13.64 -0.39
CA HIS A 104 7.96 13.14 0.91
C HIS A 104 7.16 11.85 0.73
N ALA A 105 7.25 10.93 1.70
CA ALA A 105 6.39 9.75 1.69
C ALA A 105 4.93 10.18 1.87
N HIS A 106 4.05 9.70 0.99
CA HIS A 106 2.63 10.02 1.02
C HIS A 106 1.83 8.88 1.67
N PHE A 107 2.05 7.65 1.20
CA PHE A 107 1.58 6.43 1.84
C PHE A 107 2.38 5.22 1.34
N TRP A 108 2.23 4.12 2.06
CA TRP A 108 2.85 2.82 1.84
C TRP A 108 1.79 1.83 1.35
N ALA A 109 1.89 1.44 0.09
CA ALA A 109 1.08 0.39 -0.50
C ALA A 109 1.71 -0.97 -0.16
N GLY A 110 0.88 -1.92 0.25
CA GLY A 110 1.35 -3.25 0.59
C GLY A 110 0.18 -4.19 0.86
N ASP A 111 0.43 -5.49 0.78
CA ASP A 111 -0.53 -6.46 1.27
C ASP A 111 -0.59 -6.44 2.81
N ASN A 112 -1.53 -7.17 3.40
CA ASN A 112 -1.72 -7.14 4.85
C ASN A 112 -0.47 -7.58 5.65
N PRO A 113 0.27 -8.65 5.27
CA PRO A 113 1.57 -8.96 5.86
C PRO A 113 2.60 -7.82 5.79
N MET A 114 2.80 -7.20 4.63
CA MET A 114 3.77 -6.11 4.50
C MET A 114 3.36 -4.88 5.32
N GLN A 115 2.08 -4.51 5.32
CA GLN A 115 1.60 -3.39 6.14
C GLN A 115 1.73 -3.66 7.64
N ALA A 116 1.61 -4.92 8.06
CA ALA A 116 1.89 -5.29 9.44
C ALA A 116 3.38 -5.11 9.78
N GLU A 117 4.28 -5.49 8.87
CA GLU A 117 5.73 -5.24 9.01
C GLU A 117 6.02 -3.73 9.10
N GLU A 118 5.47 -2.93 8.19
CA GLU A 118 5.61 -1.46 8.16
C GLU A 118 5.09 -0.79 9.45
N CYS A 119 4.09 -1.39 10.11
CA CYS A 119 3.51 -0.88 11.35
C CYS A 119 4.13 -1.46 12.63
N SER A 120 5.18 -2.28 12.54
CA SER A 120 5.70 -3.08 13.67
C SER A 120 4.59 -3.85 14.39
N HIS A 121 3.66 -4.43 13.62
CA HIS A 121 2.46 -5.09 14.09
C HIS A 121 2.59 -6.62 13.98
N ALA A 122 2.02 -7.35 14.93
CA ALA A 122 2.15 -8.81 15.05
C ALA A 122 1.33 -9.62 14.02
N GLY A 123 0.67 -8.94 13.07
CA GLY A 123 -0.09 -9.52 11.99
C GLY A 123 -1.52 -9.95 12.36
N LEU A 124 -2.25 -10.53 11.40
CA LEU A 124 -3.69 -10.80 11.51
C LEU A 124 -4.09 -11.83 12.60
N HIS A 125 -3.15 -12.56 13.18
CA HIS A 125 -3.42 -13.63 14.12
C HIS A 125 -3.21 -13.24 15.59
N CYS A 126 -2.74 -12.02 15.87
CA CYS A 126 -2.67 -11.53 17.24
C CYS A 126 -4.07 -11.13 17.76
N ASN A 127 -4.15 -10.89 19.08
CA ASN A 127 -5.41 -10.51 19.72
C ASN A 127 -5.91 -9.16 19.18
N PHE A 128 -5.01 -8.20 19.02
CA PHE A 128 -5.28 -6.87 18.46
C PHE A 128 -4.85 -6.85 17.00
N PHE A 129 -5.70 -7.33 16.10
CA PHE A 129 -5.31 -7.71 14.74
C PHE A 129 -5.23 -6.56 13.73
N CYS A 130 -5.66 -5.36 14.10
CA CYS A 130 -5.72 -4.22 13.20
C CYS A 130 -4.51 -3.32 13.37
N GLN A 131 -3.78 -3.08 12.29
CA GLN A 131 -2.61 -2.22 12.35
C GLN A 131 -2.96 -0.73 12.55
N GLU A 132 -4.20 -0.29 12.30
CA GLU A 132 -4.59 1.12 12.40
C GLU A 132 -5.19 1.47 13.77
N CYS A 133 -5.97 0.56 14.37
CA CYS A 133 -6.62 0.77 15.65
C CYS A 133 -6.53 -0.44 16.58
N LYS A 134 -6.68 -0.18 17.88
CA LYS A 134 -6.59 -1.14 18.98
C LYS A 134 -7.83 -2.03 19.12
N VAL A 135 -8.52 -2.33 18.03
CA VAL A 135 -9.63 -3.30 18.06
C VAL A 135 -9.09 -4.71 18.26
N GLY A 136 -9.86 -5.55 18.94
CA GLY A 136 -9.55 -6.97 19.06
C GLY A 136 -9.79 -7.50 20.46
N GLY A 137 -8.79 -8.20 20.99
CA GLY A 137 -8.87 -8.97 22.22
C GLY A 137 -8.80 -10.47 21.97
N THR A 138 -8.83 -11.23 23.05
CA THR A 138 -8.94 -12.68 23.04
C THR A 138 -10.18 -13.14 22.28
N GLN A 139 -10.20 -14.42 21.89
CA GLN A 139 -11.38 -15.00 21.25
C GLN A 139 -12.63 -14.91 22.16
N GLU A 140 -12.46 -15.06 23.46
CA GLU A 140 -13.54 -14.96 24.45
C GLU A 140 -14.09 -13.53 24.54
N GLU A 141 -13.20 -12.52 24.61
CA GLU A 141 -13.61 -11.11 24.64
C GLU A 141 -14.39 -10.72 23.38
N LYS A 142 -13.93 -11.13 22.19
CA LYS A 142 -14.61 -10.87 20.92
C LYS A 142 -15.96 -11.59 20.77
N GLN A 143 -16.23 -12.60 21.60
CA GLN A 143 -17.51 -13.30 21.64
C GLN A 143 -18.51 -12.66 22.61
N THR A 144 -18.07 -11.72 23.46
CA THR A 144 -18.98 -10.93 24.30
C THR A 144 -19.76 -9.92 23.43
N ASP A 145 -20.95 -9.51 23.86
CA ASP A 145 -21.74 -8.50 23.16
C ASP A 145 -20.93 -7.22 22.92
N ASN A 146 -20.21 -6.74 23.93
CA ASN A 146 -19.38 -5.53 23.80
C ASN A 146 -18.22 -5.75 22.80
N GLY A 147 -17.43 -6.80 22.98
CA GLY A 147 -16.28 -7.07 22.11
C GLY A 147 -16.67 -7.36 20.66
N PHE A 148 -17.81 -7.99 20.43
CA PHE A 148 -18.34 -8.20 19.09
C PHE A 148 -18.76 -6.88 18.43
N MET A 149 -19.45 -6.00 19.16
CA MET A 149 -19.87 -4.68 18.66
C MET A 149 -18.68 -3.75 18.34
N GLU A 150 -17.56 -3.87 19.06
CA GLU A 150 -16.34 -3.12 18.74
C GLU A 150 -15.78 -3.46 17.36
N LEU A 151 -16.06 -4.64 16.80
CA LEU A 151 -15.58 -5.03 15.46
C LEU A 151 -16.19 -4.20 14.32
N PHE A 152 -17.29 -3.49 14.56
CA PHE A 152 -18.07 -2.77 13.55
C PHE A 152 -17.70 -1.28 13.41
N LYS A 153 -16.79 -0.79 14.26
CA LYS A 153 -16.39 0.62 14.30
C LYS A 153 -14.89 0.74 14.54
N SER A 154 -14.30 1.86 14.14
CA SER A 154 -12.89 2.12 14.43
C SER A 154 -12.67 2.20 15.93
N GLY A 155 -11.68 1.46 16.44
CA GLY A 155 -11.22 1.57 17.82
C GLY A 155 -10.33 2.80 18.04
N GLU A 156 -9.70 2.85 19.22
CA GLU A 156 -8.63 3.82 19.51
C GLU A 156 -7.47 3.62 18.52
N LEU A 157 -7.04 4.69 17.85
CA LEU A 157 -5.98 4.60 16.86
C LEU A 157 -4.62 4.30 17.50
N HIS A 158 -3.80 3.51 16.81
CA HIS A 158 -2.39 3.40 17.12
C HIS A 158 -1.67 4.72 16.80
N THR A 159 -0.59 5.00 17.55
CA THR A 159 0.29 6.15 17.30
C THR A 159 1.73 5.67 17.19
N PRO A 160 2.57 6.31 16.35
CA PRO A 160 3.99 5.96 16.26
C PRO A 160 4.69 6.02 17.62
N GLU A 161 4.30 6.95 18.49
CA GLU A 161 4.86 7.14 19.83
C GLU A 161 4.50 5.99 20.78
N ASP A 162 3.24 5.53 20.77
CA ASP A 162 2.81 4.38 21.55
C ASP A 162 3.50 3.10 21.05
N THR A 163 3.61 2.92 19.73
CA THR A 163 4.32 1.78 19.13
C THR A 163 5.81 1.79 19.52
N ALA A 164 6.50 2.94 19.42
CA ALA A 164 7.86 3.10 19.93
C ALA A 164 7.97 2.70 21.40
N PHE A 165 7.11 3.26 22.24
CA PHE A 165 7.09 2.98 23.67
C PHE A 165 6.93 1.47 23.95
N LYS A 166 6.02 0.79 23.25
CA LYS A 166 5.81 -0.66 23.36
C LYS A 166 7.04 -1.47 22.93
N ILE A 167 7.75 -1.04 21.88
CA ILE A 167 9.00 -1.70 21.44
C ILE A 167 10.09 -1.53 22.51
N TYR A 168 10.24 -0.33 23.07
CA TYR A 168 11.19 -0.10 24.16
C TYR A 168 10.84 -0.91 25.42
N GLU A 169 9.56 -1.03 25.77
CA GLU A 169 9.13 -1.93 26.85
C GLU A 169 9.53 -3.38 26.55
N GLN A 170 9.37 -3.88 25.32
CA GLN A 170 9.80 -5.24 24.94
C GLN A 170 11.31 -5.42 25.09
N LEU A 171 12.11 -4.45 24.65
CA LEU A 171 13.55 -4.47 24.83
C LEU A 171 13.94 -4.52 26.32
N GLN A 172 13.29 -3.73 27.17
CA GLN A 172 13.53 -3.77 28.61
C GLN A 172 13.10 -5.10 29.23
N LEU A 173 11.94 -5.64 28.85
CA LEU A 173 11.46 -6.94 29.32
C LEU A 173 12.39 -8.10 28.95
N SER A 174 13.16 -7.96 27.86
CA SER A 174 14.10 -8.99 27.39
C SER A 174 15.25 -9.27 28.36
N THR A 175 15.54 -8.32 29.25
CA THR A 175 16.62 -8.40 30.25
C THR A 175 16.25 -9.25 31.49
N LEU A 176 14.97 -9.58 31.66
CA LEU A 176 14.45 -10.22 32.85
C LEU A 176 14.63 -11.74 32.83
N SER A 177 14.72 -12.37 34.01
CA SER A 177 14.91 -13.83 34.12
C SER A 177 13.75 -14.66 33.54
N ASP A 178 12.54 -14.09 33.47
CA ASP A 178 11.32 -14.68 32.90
C ASP A 178 10.89 -14.00 31.58
N ALA A 179 11.85 -13.39 30.86
CA ALA A 179 11.62 -12.59 29.66
C ALA A 179 10.71 -13.27 28.63
N THR A 180 10.91 -14.55 28.32
CA THR A 180 10.12 -15.26 27.30
C THR A 180 8.61 -15.19 27.54
N GLU A 181 8.15 -15.41 28.79
CA GLU A 181 6.72 -15.35 29.11
C GLU A 181 6.20 -13.91 29.18
N LYS A 182 7.01 -12.97 29.69
CA LYS A 182 6.66 -11.55 29.74
C LYS A 182 6.50 -10.93 28.35
N LEU A 183 7.43 -11.23 27.44
CA LEU A 183 7.39 -10.80 26.05
C LEU A 183 6.16 -11.38 25.33
N LYS A 184 5.87 -12.67 25.51
CA LYS A 184 4.68 -13.30 24.94
C LYS A 184 3.40 -12.61 25.41
N LYS A 185 3.29 -12.31 26.71
CA LYS A 185 2.13 -11.58 27.27
C LYS A 185 2.06 -10.15 26.74
N HIS A 186 3.18 -9.43 26.68
CA HIS A 186 3.23 -8.05 26.19
C HIS A 186 2.83 -7.96 24.71
N LYS A 187 3.36 -8.83 23.85
CA LYS A 187 2.96 -8.94 22.44
C LYS A 187 1.48 -9.29 22.29
N ALA A 188 0.95 -10.21 23.10
CA ALA A 188 -0.46 -10.57 23.08
C ALA A 188 -1.39 -9.43 23.56
N ALA A 189 -0.92 -8.58 24.47
CA ALA A 189 -1.68 -7.46 25.03
C ALA A 189 -1.60 -6.18 24.18
N SER A 190 -0.55 -6.01 23.38
CA SER A 190 -0.34 -4.81 22.57
C SER A 190 -0.58 -5.00 21.08
N GLY A 191 -0.43 -6.23 20.57
CA GLY A 191 -0.39 -6.48 19.12
C GLY A 191 0.90 -5.99 18.44
N ILE A 192 1.87 -5.45 19.19
CA ILE A 192 3.11 -4.88 18.64
C ILE A 192 4.23 -5.92 18.60
N ASN A 193 4.95 -5.95 17.49
CA ASN A 193 6.11 -6.79 17.26
C ASN A 193 7.00 -6.20 16.17
N ASP A 194 8.15 -5.68 16.57
CA ASP A 194 9.12 -5.08 15.66
C ASP A 194 10.09 -6.12 15.10
N SER A 195 10.17 -6.24 13.77
CA SER A 195 11.02 -7.21 13.10
C SER A 195 12.50 -6.85 13.13
N ILE A 196 12.85 -5.56 13.15
CA ILE A 196 14.24 -5.09 13.24
C ILE A 196 14.87 -5.55 14.55
N CYS A 197 14.16 -5.34 15.66
CA CYS A 197 14.64 -5.74 16.97
C CYS A 197 14.51 -7.24 17.25
N ALA A 198 13.77 -8.02 16.45
CA ALA A 198 13.40 -9.40 16.79
C ALA A 198 14.61 -10.32 17.02
N ASN A 199 15.62 -10.26 16.16
CA ASN A 199 16.83 -11.10 16.28
C ASN A 199 17.65 -10.73 17.52
N SER A 200 17.88 -9.43 17.71
CA SER A 200 18.65 -8.92 18.85
C SER A 200 17.93 -9.18 20.17
N LEU A 201 16.61 -9.01 20.20
CA LEU A 201 15.78 -9.32 21.35
C LEU A 201 15.86 -10.81 21.72
N GLN A 202 15.82 -11.71 20.73
CA GLN A 202 16.00 -13.14 20.98
C GLN A 202 17.42 -13.46 21.50
N ALA A 203 18.46 -12.83 20.95
CA ALA A 203 19.83 -12.99 21.41
C ALA A 203 20.01 -12.54 22.87
N ILE A 204 19.42 -11.40 23.27
CA ILE A 204 19.45 -10.89 24.65
C ILE A 204 18.71 -11.86 25.59
N VAL A 205 17.56 -12.38 25.18
CA VAL A 205 16.81 -13.37 25.96
C VAL A 205 17.63 -14.65 26.19
N ASP A 206 18.33 -15.14 25.17
CA ASP A 206 19.12 -16.37 25.29
C ASP A 206 20.40 -16.15 26.10
N LEU A 207 21.04 -14.98 25.96
CA LEU A 207 22.13 -14.54 26.83
C LEU A 207 21.67 -14.47 28.29
N GLY A 208 20.54 -13.80 28.56
CA GLY A 208 19.95 -13.68 29.88
C GLY A 208 19.64 -15.05 30.52
N LYS A 209 19.05 -15.98 29.76
CA LYS A 209 18.83 -17.37 30.23
C LYS A 209 20.13 -18.05 30.63
N SER A 210 21.20 -17.86 29.85
CA SER A 210 22.50 -18.47 30.13
C SER A 210 23.17 -17.88 31.38
N LEU A 211 23.06 -16.57 31.59
CA LEU A 211 23.61 -15.85 32.74
C LEU A 211 22.85 -16.18 34.03
N TYR A 212 21.51 -16.04 34.03
CA TYR A 212 20.69 -16.30 35.22
C TYR A 212 20.70 -17.77 35.65
N SER A 213 20.94 -18.71 34.73
CA SER A 213 21.06 -20.13 35.07
C SER A 213 22.47 -20.56 35.51
N GLY A 214 23.44 -19.64 35.49
CA GLY A 214 24.84 -19.92 35.85
C GLY A 214 25.60 -20.76 34.82
N LYS A 215 25.06 -20.92 33.61
CA LYS A 215 25.66 -21.74 32.54
C LYS A 215 26.66 -20.95 31.69
N HIS A 216 26.57 -19.63 31.68
CA HIS A 216 27.49 -18.78 30.96
C HIS A 216 28.80 -18.59 31.77
N PRO A 217 29.99 -18.60 31.15
CA PRO A 217 31.27 -18.38 31.84
C PRO A 217 31.29 -17.11 32.70
N ASP A 218 30.68 -16.04 32.20
CA ASP A 218 30.61 -14.75 32.90
C ASP A 218 29.62 -14.71 34.07
N SER A 219 28.93 -15.82 34.37
CA SER A 219 27.97 -15.87 35.49
C SER A 219 28.66 -15.97 36.85
N ALA A 220 29.93 -16.40 36.89
CA ALA A 220 30.62 -16.72 38.13
C ALA A 220 30.83 -15.46 39.00
N GLY A 221 30.18 -15.44 40.17
CA GLY A 221 30.34 -14.36 41.16
C GLY A 221 29.52 -13.09 40.89
N LYS A 222 28.76 -13.02 39.79
CA LYS A 222 27.92 -11.87 39.49
C LYS A 222 26.62 -11.88 40.30
N ALA A 223 26.29 -10.75 40.91
CA ALA A 223 24.97 -10.52 41.49
C ALA A 223 23.91 -10.40 40.38
N LYS A 224 22.62 -10.55 40.73
CA LYS A 224 21.54 -10.42 39.74
C LYS A 224 21.51 -9.03 39.10
N GLU A 225 21.85 -8.02 39.89
CA GLU A 225 21.93 -6.62 39.50
C GLU A 225 23.03 -6.38 38.46
N GLU A 226 24.15 -7.11 38.55
CA GLU A 226 25.25 -7.03 37.57
C GLU A 226 24.89 -7.72 36.25
N ILE A 227 24.18 -8.86 36.32
CA ILE A 227 23.64 -9.54 35.13
C ILE A 227 22.64 -8.64 34.43
N GLN A 228 21.73 -8.02 35.18
CA GLN A 228 20.75 -7.08 34.66
C GLN A 228 21.42 -5.89 33.99
N ALA A 229 22.40 -5.25 34.63
CA ALA A 229 23.16 -4.13 34.05
C ALA A 229 23.91 -4.52 32.77
N GLN A 230 24.44 -5.75 32.69
CA GLN A 230 25.05 -6.27 31.46
C GLN A 230 24.02 -6.38 30.34
N LEU A 231 22.85 -6.96 30.61
CA LEU A 231 21.79 -7.10 29.59
C LEU A 231 21.22 -5.74 29.17
N GLU A 232 21.12 -4.78 30.08
CA GLU A 232 20.73 -3.39 29.76
C GLU A 232 21.76 -2.70 28.86
N ALA A 233 23.06 -2.96 29.05
CA ALA A 233 24.09 -2.48 28.15
C ALA A 233 23.95 -3.06 26.72
N GLU A 234 23.61 -4.36 26.61
CA GLU A 234 23.30 -4.98 25.31
C GLU A 234 22.06 -4.34 24.66
N VAL A 235 21.01 -4.06 25.43
CA VAL A 235 19.82 -3.35 24.92
C VAL A 235 20.21 -1.97 24.38
N ASN A 236 21.02 -1.20 25.10
CA ASN A 236 21.45 0.13 24.66
C ASN A 236 22.26 0.03 23.36
N CYS A 237 23.17 -0.95 23.25
CA CYS A 237 23.93 -1.22 22.04
C CYS A 237 22.99 -1.48 20.84
N VAL A 238 21.97 -2.32 21.01
CA VAL A 238 20.99 -2.62 19.95
C VAL A 238 20.23 -1.36 19.51
N VAL A 239 19.81 -0.52 20.46
CA VAL A 239 19.09 0.72 20.15
C VAL A 239 19.99 1.71 19.41
N GLU A 240 21.26 1.80 19.76
CA GLU A 240 22.24 2.69 19.12
C GLU A 240 22.64 2.21 17.71
N GLU A 241 22.90 0.91 17.52
CA GLU A 241 23.41 0.37 16.26
C GLU A 241 22.29 0.09 15.23
N HIS A 242 21.23 -0.59 15.66
CA HIS A 242 20.17 -1.05 14.76
C HIS A 242 18.99 -0.09 14.73
N GLY A 243 18.60 0.41 15.90
CA GLY A 243 17.38 1.19 16.10
C GLY A 243 16.12 0.33 16.06
N ILE A 244 14.97 1.00 15.98
CA ILE A 244 13.64 0.39 15.78
C ILE A 244 13.18 0.66 14.34
N ASN A 245 11.98 0.18 13.97
CA ASN A 245 11.39 0.44 12.65
C ASN A 245 11.61 1.90 12.17
N PRO A 246 12.24 2.09 11.00
CA PRO A 246 12.64 3.40 10.50
C PRO A 246 11.46 4.33 10.23
N LEU A 247 10.25 3.81 10.00
CA LEU A 247 9.06 4.63 9.81
C LEU A 247 8.66 5.36 11.10
N ILE A 248 9.03 4.82 12.26
CA ILE A 248 8.90 5.51 13.54
C ILE A 248 9.83 6.72 13.54
N GLY A 249 9.26 7.90 13.79
CA GLY A 249 9.98 9.17 13.80
C GLY A 249 10.39 9.68 12.42
N MET A 250 9.89 9.11 11.32
CA MET A 250 10.02 9.73 10.01
C MET A 250 9.14 11.00 9.96
N PRO A 251 9.68 12.19 9.61
CA PRO A 251 8.91 13.42 9.66
C PRO A 251 7.68 13.40 8.75
N GLY A 252 6.52 13.71 9.32
CA GLY A 252 5.25 13.76 8.58
C GLY A 252 4.68 12.39 8.24
N VAL A 253 5.20 11.31 8.83
CA VAL A 253 4.73 9.94 8.62
C VAL A 253 4.09 9.38 9.90
N ASN A 254 2.86 8.88 9.77
CA ASN A 254 2.20 7.98 10.71
C ASN A 254 1.86 6.67 9.98
N MET A 255 2.69 5.66 10.17
CA MET A 255 2.55 4.35 9.50
C MET A 255 1.18 3.71 9.68
N HIS A 256 0.53 3.92 10.83
CA HIS A 256 -0.79 3.35 11.13
C HIS A 256 -1.91 3.98 10.30
N GLN A 257 -1.71 5.22 9.80
CA GLN A 257 -2.70 5.95 8.99
C GLN A 257 -2.27 6.13 7.53
N GLU A 258 -1.06 5.73 7.19
CA GLU A 258 -0.43 5.85 5.87
C GLU A 258 -0.15 4.48 5.24
N THR A 259 -0.77 3.43 5.77
CA THR A 259 -0.85 2.10 5.17
C THR A 259 -2.32 1.82 4.80
N PRO A 260 -2.86 2.48 3.76
CA PRO A 260 -4.28 2.39 3.42
C PRO A 260 -4.72 0.96 3.07
N THR A 261 -5.99 0.65 3.32
CA THR A 261 -6.57 -0.70 3.16
C THR A 261 -6.45 -1.21 1.73
N GLU A 262 -5.53 -2.13 1.46
CA GLU A 262 -5.31 -2.65 0.12
C GLU A 262 -6.51 -3.52 -0.35
N ILE A 263 -7.10 -3.14 -1.49
CA ILE A 263 -8.41 -3.65 -1.93
C ILE A 263 -8.35 -5.04 -2.56
N LEU A 264 -7.25 -5.44 -3.20
CA LEU A 264 -7.10 -6.76 -3.82
C LEU A 264 -7.05 -7.86 -2.76
N HIS A 265 -6.19 -7.71 -1.77
CA HIS A 265 -5.93 -8.67 -0.71
C HIS A 265 -6.99 -8.63 0.37
N THR A 266 -7.56 -7.46 0.68
CA THR A 266 -8.57 -7.31 1.74
C THR A 266 -9.97 -7.65 1.23
N VAL A 267 -10.36 -7.15 0.06
CA VAL A 267 -11.72 -7.32 -0.46
C VAL A 267 -11.82 -8.58 -1.31
N LEU A 268 -11.08 -8.68 -2.43
CA LEU A 268 -11.24 -9.81 -3.35
C LEU A 268 -10.69 -11.12 -2.78
N LEU A 269 -9.43 -11.13 -2.35
CA LEU A 269 -8.77 -12.30 -1.75
C LEU A 269 -9.04 -12.44 -0.24
N GLY A 270 -9.91 -11.59 0.31
CA GLY A 270 -10.41 -11.66 1.67
C GLY A 270 -11.92 -11.87 1.68
N VAL A 271 -12.66 -10.78 1.85
CA VAL A 271 -14.13 -10.76 1.99
C VAL A 271 -14.84 -11.62 0.94
N VAL A 272 -14.60 -11.36 -0.35
CA VAL A 272 -15.25 -12.08 -1.47
C VAL A 272 -14.84 -13.56 -1.47
N LYS A 273 -13.55 -13.85 -1.29
CA LYS A 273 -13.03 -15.22 -1.16
C LYS A 273 -13.69 -15.99 -0.03
N TYR A 274 -13.91 -15.35 1.12
CA TYR A 274 -14.53 -16.00 2.28
C TYR A 274 -16.01 -16.31 2.04
N PHE A 275 -16.76 -15.38 1.44
CA PHE A 275 -18.15 -15.62 1.02
C PHE A 275 -18.27 -16.67 -0.09
N TRP A 276 -17.32 -16.69 -1.03
CA TRP A 276 -17.22 -17.76 -2.02
C TRP A 276 -17.04 -19.13 -1.37
N GLY A 277 -16.13 -19.25 -0.39
CA GLY A 277 -15.93 -20.51 0.33
C GLY A 277 -17.21 -21.02 1.01
N GLN A 278 -17.97 -20.13 1.65
CA GLN A 278 -19.26 -20.48 2.24
C GLN A 278 -20.30 -20.89 1.20
N THR A 279 -20.37 -20.16 0.09
CA THR A 279 -21.31 -20.45 -0.99
C THR A 279 -21.00 -21.79 -1.65
N ALA A 280 -19.72 -22.05 -1.94
CA ALA A 280 -19.24 -23.32 -2.49
C ALA A 280 -19.58 -24.49 -1.56
N TYR A 281 -19.41 -24.33 -0.24
CA TYR A 281 -19.80 -25.35 0.74
C TYR A 281 -21.30 -25.65 0.71
N ILE A 282 -22.16 -24.64 0.57
CA ILE A 282 -23.62 -24.83 0.44
C ILE A 282 -23.92 -25.62 -0.83
N LEU A 283 -23.40 -25.18 -1.98
CA LEU A 283 -23.63 -25.81 -3.28
C LEU A 283 -23.15 -27.28 -3.32
N GLU A 284 -22.05 -27.60 -2.62
CA GLU A 284 -21.59 -28.98 -2.45
C GLU A 284 -22.57 -29.80 -1.61
N LYS A 285 -23.01 -29.25 -0.48
CA LYS A 285 -23.92 -29.93 0.44
C LYS A 285 -25.29 -30.19 -0.19
N THR A 286 -25.78 -29.26 -1.01
CA THR A 286 -27.06 -29.39 -1.72
C THR A 286 -26.94 -30.14 -3.05
N LYS A 287 -25.71 -30.42 -3.51
CA LYS A 287 -25.38 -31.04 -4.80
C LYS A 287 -25.77 -30.19 -6.02
N ASP A 288 -25.87 -28.88 -5.86
CA ASP A 288 -26.25 -27.91 -6.91
C ASP A 288 -25.05 -27.32 -7.66
N PHE A 289 -23.84 -27.80 -7.38
CA PHE A 289 -22.63 -27.27 -8.01
C PHE A 289 -22.63 -27.42 -9.54
N SER A 290 -23.24 -28.48 -10.07
CA SER A 290 -23.43 -28.68 -11.52
C SER A 290 -24.37 -27.63 -12.11
N ILE A 291 -25.47 -27.29 -11.41
CA ILE A 291 -26.42 -26.26 -11.84
C ILE A 291 -25.71 -24.89 -11.86
N PHE A 292 -24.96 -24.58 -10.81
CA PHE A 292 -24.14 -23.37 -10.76
C PHE A 292 -23.16 -23.29 -11.95
N GLN A 293 -22.44 -24.38 -12.24
CA GLN A 293 -21.50 -24.43 -13.35
C GLN A 293 -22.20 -24.22 -14.70
N THR A 294 -23.36 -24.85 -14.92
CA THR A 294 -24.15 -24.66 -16.14
C THR A 294 -24.58 -23.21 -16.29
N ARG A 295 -25.11 -22.59 -15.23
CA ARG A 295 -25.51 -21.18 -15.23
C ARG A 295 -24.36 -20.25 -15.55
N LEU A 296 -23.23 -20.43 -14.88
CA LEU A 296 -22.01 -19.64 -15.10
C LEU A 296 -21.47 -19.81 -16.53
N SER A 297 -21.66 -20.97 -17.15
CA SER A 297 -21.27 -21.20 -18.56
C SER A 297 -22.24 -20.55 -19.55
N SER A 298 -23.51 -20.40 -19.17
CA SER A 298 -24.58 -19.89 -20.04
C SER A 298 -24.85 -18.39 -19.91
N ILE A 299 -24.29 -17.74 -18.89
CA ILE A 299 -24.57 -16.33 -18.62
C ILE A 299 -24.03 -15.45 -19.74
N ASP A 300 -24.86 -14.49 -20.18
CA ASP A 300 -24.43 -13.51 -21.16
C ASP A 300 -23.52 -12.47 -20.50
N THR A 301 -22.28 -12.38 -20.98
CA THR A 301 -21.28 -11.42 -20.51
C THR A 301 -21.10 -10.24 -21.46
N SER A 302 -21.93 -10.11 -22.51
CA SER A 302 -21.80 -9.07 -23.54
C SER A 302 -21.81 -7.63 -22.98
N GLY A 303 -22.50 -7.41 -21.87
CA GLY A 303 -22.55 -6.13 -21.15
C GLY A 303 -21.50 -5.94 -20.05
N LEU A 304 -20.60 -6.91 -19.83
CA LEU A 304 -19.67 -6.90 -18.70
C LEU A 304 -18.23 -6.71 -19.17
N ASN A 305 -17.51 -5.77 -18.55
CA ASN A 305 -16.08 -5.59 -18.76
C ASN A 305 -15.26 -6.59 -17.94
N ILE A 306 -15.41 -7.88 -18.24
CA ILE A 306 -14.75 -8.99 -17.54
C ILE A 306 -14.02 -9.91 -18.52
N PRO A 307 -12.91 -10.55 -18.11
CA PRO A 307 -12.23 -11.52 -18.95
C PRO A 307 -13.12 -12.73 -19.21
N LYS A 308 -12.81 -13.48 -20.27
CA LYS A 308 -13.50 -14.74 -20.59
C LYS A 308 -13.55 -15.65 -19.36
N ILE A 309 -14.76 -16.01 -18.96
CA ILE A 309 -15.01 -16.87 -17.82
C ILE A 309 -14.81 -18.33 -18.23
N SER A 310 -13.96 -19.05 -17.51
CA SER A 310 -13.93 -20.52 -17.58
C SER A 310 -14.69 -21.07 -16.37
N ALA A 311 -15.96 -21.39 -16.58
CA ALA A 311 -16.82 -21.96 -15.54
C ALA A 311 -16.26 -23.29 -15.03
N GLU A 312 -15.78 -24.15 -15.94
CA GLU A 312 -15.11 -25.41 -15.60
C GLU A 312 -13.91 -25.18 -14.68
N TYR A 313 -13.05 -24.22 -14.99
CA TYR A 313 -11.89 -23.90 -14.15
C TYR A 313 -12.33 -23.38 -12.77
N ILE A 314 -13.26 -22.42 -12.72
CA ILE A 314 -13.75 -21.85 -11.46
C ILE A 314 -14.31 -22.95 -10.55
N CYS A 315 -15.03 -23.89 -11.14
CA CYS A 315 -15.64 -25.00 -10.43
C CYS A 315 -14.63 -26.05 -9.97
N ALA A 316 -13.71 -26.46 -10.85
CA ALA A 316 -12.69 -27.46 -10.56
C ALA A 316 -11.67 -26.96 -9.53
N TYR A 317 -11.30 -25.67 -9.59
CA TYR A 317 -10.28 -25.05 -8.76
C TYR A 317 -10.84 -24.02 -7.77
N LYS A 318 -12.06 -24.27 -7.25
CA LYS A 318 -12.78 -23.39 -6.31
C LYS A 318 -11.96 -22.90 -5.10
N GLY A 319 -10.94 -23.66 -4.66
CA GLY A 319 -10.05 -23.27 -3.57
C GLY A 319 -8.84 -22.40 -3.97
N SER A 320 -8.53 -22.32 -5.27
CA SER A 320 -7.28 -21.74 -5.80
C SER A 320 -7.55 -20.59 -6.79
N LEU A 321 -8.67 -19.90 -6.63
CA LEU A 321 -9.03 -18.75 -7.45
C LEU A 321 -8.17 -17.51 -7.10
N ILE A 322 -8.00 -16.63 -8.09
CA ILE A 322 -7.23 -15.38 -7.98
C ILE A 322 -8.15 -14.16 -8.12
N GLY A 323 -7.62 -12.94 -7.91
CA GLY A 323 -8.37 -11.69 -7.89
C GLY A 323 -9.34 -11.51 -9.07
N LYS A 324 -8.91 -11.77 -10.31
CA LYS A 324 -9.76 -11.63 -11.50
C LYS A 324 -11.01 -12.52 -11.47
N HIS A 325 -10.91 -13.72 -10.89
CA HIS A 325 -12.05 -14.64 -10.75
C HIS A 325 -13.03 -14.10 -9.71
N PHE A 326 -12.53 -13.65 -8.56
CA PHE A 326 -13.39 -13.07 -7.51
C PHE A 326 -14.04 -11.76 -7.94
N LYS A 327 -13.37 -10.92 -8.73
CA LYS A 327 -13.95 -9.72 -9.32
C LYS A 327 -15.10 -10.03 -10.28
N SER A 328 -14.98 -11.13 -11.03
CA SER A 328 -16.05 -11.61 -11.93
C SER A 328 -17.21 -12.20 -11.13
N LEU A 329 -16.91 -13.03 -10.11
CA LEU A 329 -17.94 -13.62 -9.23
C LEU A 329 -18.73 -12.54 -8.49
N ALA A 330 -18.07 -11.54 -7.90
CA ALA A 330 -18.74 -10.44 -7.18
C ALA A 330 -19.83 -9.73 -8.03
N GLN A 331 -19.62 -9.62 -9.35
CA GLN A 331 -20.59 -9.01 -10.26
C GLN A 331 -21.74 -9.95 -10.67
N LEU A 332 -21.51 -11.27 -10.63
CA LEU A 332 -22.42 -12.25 -11.24
C LEU A 332 -23.23 -13.06 -10.22
N MET A 333 -22.72 -13.23 -9.00
CA MET A 333 -23.24 -14.20 -8.04
C MET A 333 -24.76 -14.10 -7.79
N PRO A 334 -25.37 -12.90 -7.60
CA PRO A 334 -26.82 -12.79 -7.40
C PRO A 334 -27.65 -13.47 -8.51
N PHE A 335 -27.20 -13.41 -9.77
CA PHE A 335 -27.89 -13.99 -10.92
C PHE A 335 -27.68 -15.51 -11.05
N LEU A 336 -26.64 -16.05 -10.41
CA LEU A 336 -26.26 -17.45 -10.55
C LEU A 336 -26.88 -18.33 -9.46
N ILE A 337 -27.09 -17.78 -8.26
CA ILE A 337 -27.41 -18.54 -7.05
C ILE A 337 -28.81 -18.28 -6.47
N TYR A 338 -29.63 -17.45 -7.13
CA TYR A 338 -30.88 -16.89 -6.58
C TYR A 338 -31.88 -17.91 -6.00
N ASP A 339 -31.83 -19.17 -6.43
CA ASP A 339 -32.65 -20.30 -5.95
C ASP A 339 -31.80 -21.49 -5.46
N LEU A 340 -30.48 -21.34 -5.38
CA LEU A 340 -29.54 -22.40 -4.95
C LEU A 340 -29.05 -22.22 -3.51
N VAL A 341 -29.26 -21.04 -2.92
CA VAL A 341 -28.77 -20.70 -1.58
C VAL A 341 -29.84 -19.96 -0.77
N PRO A 342 -29.72 -19.90 0.57
CA PRO A 342 -30.64 -19.12 1.39
C PRO A 342 -30.65 -17.63 1.02
N GLN A 343 -31.80 -16.97 1.19
CA GLN A 343 -31.97 -15.54 0.86
C GLN A 343 -30.91 -14.62 1.46
N LYS A 344 -30.47 -14.89 2.70
CA LYS A 344 -29.40 -14.12 3.36
C LYS A 344 -28.08 -14.13 2.59
N VAL A 345 -27.75 -15.24 1.91
CA VAL A 345 -26.54 -15.37 1.09
C VAL A 345 -26.67 -14.54 -0.19
N ILE A 346 -27.86 -14.50 -0.79
CA ILE A 346 -28.14 -13.65 -1.96
C ILE A 346 -28.02 -12.17 -1.58
N ASN A 347 -28.59 -11.78 -0.44
CA ASN A 347 -28.50 -10.42 0.09
C ASN A 347 -27.04 -10.01 0.29
N ALA A 348 -26.23 -10.89 0.90
CA ALA A 348 -24.79 -10.65 1.08
C ALA A 348 -24.06 -10.49 -0.26
N TRP A 349 -24.30 -11.35 -1.24
CA TRP A 349 -23.69 -11.20 -2.57
C TRP A 349 -24.14 -9.95 -3.32
N THR A 350 -25.37 -9.50 -3.11
CA THR A 350 -25.88 -8.25 -3.69
C THR A 350 -25.12 -7.06 -3.12
N ILE A 351 -24.98 -7.00 -1.79
CA ILE A 351 -24.21 -5.95 -1.09
C ILE A 351 -22.72 -6.01 -1.48
N ILE A 352 -22.14 -7.21 -1.62
CA ILE A 352 -20.76 -7.38 -2.11
C ILE A 352 -20.60 -6.82 -3.52
N GLY A 353 -21.57 -7.07 -4.41
CA GLY A 353 -21.58 -6.51 -5.76
C GLY A 353 -21.56 -4.98 -5.74
N GLU A 354 -22.44 -4.37 -4.93
CA GLU A 354 -22.48 -2.91 -4.72
C GLU A 354 -21.16 -2.37 -4.15
N LEU A 355 -20.62 -3.04 -3.12
CA LEU A 355 -19.36 -2.66 -2.49
C LEU A 355 -18.20 -2.67 -3.49
N VAL A 356 -18.07 -3.75 -4.28
CA VAL A 356 -17.01 -3.87 -5.29
C VAL A 356 -17.14 -2.79 -6.37
N VAL A 357 -18.35 -2.40 -6.76
CA VAL A 357 -18.54 -1.26 -7.68
C VAL A 357 -18.02 0.01 -7.04
N LEU A 358 -18.44 0.34 -5.81
CA LEU A 358 -17.99 1.56 -5.13
C LEU A 358 -16.47 1.60 -4.96
N ILE A 359 -15.84 0.50 -4.55
CA ILE A 359 -14.39 0.44 -4.28
C ILE A 359 -13.56 0.60 -5.55
N TRP A 360 -14.02 0.08 -6.70
CA TRP A 360 -13.33 0.24 -7.98
C TRP A 360 -13.74 1.51 -8.74
N HIS A 361 -14.43 2.45 -8.09
CA HIS A 361 -14.61 3.78 -8.66
C HIS A 361 -13.25 4.41 -8.94
N THR A 362 -13.15 4.96 -10.14
CA THR A 362 -11.91 5.54 -10.62
C THR A 362 -11.92 7.07 -10.48
N GLN A 363 -13.07 7.67 -10.21
CA GLN A 363 -13.28 9.11 -9.98
C GLN A 363 -14.44 9.29 -9.00
N ILE A 364 -14.33 10.29 -8.13
CA ILE A 364 -15.34 10.63 -7.14
C ILE A 364 -15.63 12.12 -7.28
N ASP A 365 -16.80 12.46 -7.82
CA ASP A 365 -17.20 13.86 -8.05
C ASP A 365 -17.80 14.51 -6.80
N ASN A 366 -18.59 13.74 -6.03
CA ASN A 366 -19.15 14.15 -4.75
C ASN A 366 -18.60 13.25 -3.64
N MET A 367 -17.54 13.71 -2.98
CA MET A 367 -16.85 12.96 -1.92
C MET A 367 -17.79 12.60 -0.77
N GLU A 368 -18.58 13.54 -0.26
CA GLU A 368 -19.44 13.28 0.90
C GLU A 368 -20.58 12.32 0.57
N GLY A 369 -21.22 12.46 -0.59
CA GLY A 369 -22.25 11.52 -1.05
C GLY A 369 -21.70 10.12 -1.30
N TYR A 370 -20.52 10.03 -1.93
CA TYR A 370 -19.85 8.75 -2.16
C TYR A 370 -19.49 8.06 -0.83
N LEU A 371 -18.90 8.79 0.11
CA LEU A 371 -18.47 8.24 1.40
C LEU A 371 -19.65 7.84 2.27
N SER A 372 -20.76 8.57 2.24
CA SER A 372 -22.01 8.16 2.90
C SER A 372 -22.53 6.84 2.34
N ASN A 373 -22.58 6.70 1.01
CA ASN A 373 -22.99 5.45 0.37
C ASN A 373 -22.05 4.30 0.71
N LEU A 374 -20.73 4.52 0.63
CA LEU A 374 -19.74 3.51 0.96
C LEU A 374 -19.85 3.05 2.43
N SER A 375 -19.97 3.97 3.38
CA SER A 375 -20.17 3.65 4.80
C SER A 375 -21.43 2.83 5.01
N HIS A 376 -22.56 3.22 4.42
CA HIS A 376 -23.81 2.44 4.51
C HIS A 376 -23.67 1.04 3.91
N THR A 377 -23.01 0.89 2.75
CA THR A 377 -22.78 -0.42 2.13
C THR A 377 -21.87 -1.31 3.00
N ILE A 378 -20.84 -0.74 3.62
CA ILE A 378 -19.96 -1.46 4.56
C ILE A 378 -20.75 -1.91 5.79
N GLU A 379 -21.52 -1.02 6.41
CA GLU A 379 -22.39 -1.35 7.56
C GLU A 379 -23.40 -2.45 7.20
N ALA A 380 -24.06 -2.34 6.05
CA ALA A 380 -24.98 -3.36 5.55
C ALA A 380 -24.29 -4.72 5.36
N LEU A 381 -23.06 -4.73 4.83
CA LEU A 381 -22.28 -5.94 4.66
C LEU A 381 -21.92 -6.57 6.00
N LEU A 382 -21.46 -5.78 6.97
CA LEU A 382 -21.11 -6.28 8.30
C LEU A 382 -22.36 -6.82 9.01
N ASN A 383 -23.50 -6.13 8.92
CA ASN A 383 -24.77 -6.55 9.52
C ASN A 383 -25.28 -7.87 8.92
N VAL A 384 -25.35 -7.99 7.59
CA VAL A 384 -25.80 -9.25 6.96
C VAL A 384 -24.83 -10.41 7.27
N THR A 385 -23.53 -10.11 7.41
CA THR A 385 -22.52 -11.09 7.80
C THR A 385 -22.74 -11.54 9.25
N ALA A 386 -23.04 -10.62 10.17
CA ALA A 386 -23.35 -10.91 11.56
C ALA A 386 -24.60 -11.79 11.71
N GLU A 387 -25.63 -11.52 10.90
CA GLU A 387 -26.87 -12.29 10.91
C GLU A 387 -26.75 -13.70 10.33
N TYR A 388 -25.83 -13.90 9.38
CA TYR A 388 -25.70 -15.15 8.66
C TYR A 388 -24.55 -16.02 9.19
N THR A 389 -23.40 -15.41 9.48
CA THR A 389 -22.17 -16.10 9.84
C THR A 389 -21.28 -15.26 10.78
N PRO A 390 -21.73 -14.97 12.01
CA PRO A 390 -21.04 -14.05 12.92
C PRO A 390 -19.62 -14.49 13.27
N SER A 391 -19.35 -15.80 13.29
CA SER A 391 -18.02 -16.34 13.56
C SER A 391 -16.95 -15.90 12.55
N ILE A 392 -17.34 -15.50 11.33
CA ILE A 392 -16.38 -15.00 10.33
C ILE A 392 -15.83 -13.64 10.74
N LEU A 393 -16.63 -12.77 11.37
CA LEU A 393 -16.19 -11.44 11.80
C LEU A 393 -15.15 -11.54 12.91
N ILE A 394 -15.23 -12.58 13.74
CA ILE A 394 -14.27 -12.84 14.82
C ILE A 394 -12.97 -13.48 14.28
N SER A 395 -13.09 -14.39 13.32
CA SER A 395 -11.99 -15.22 12.81
C SER A 395 -11.28 -14.67 11.57
N LYS A 396 -11.91 -13.73 10.84
CA LYS A 396 -11.39 -13.12 9.62
C LYS A 396 -11.29 -11.59 9.78
N PRO A 397 -10.15 -11.09 10.30
CA PRO A 397 -9.85 -9.67 10.51
C PRO A 397 -10.16 -8.72 9.35
N LYS A 398 -10.04 -9.19 8.10
CA LYS A 398 -10.18 -8.37 6.88
C LYS A 398 -11.53 -7.65 6.76
N PHE A 399 -12.57 -8.14 7.43
CA PHE A 399 -13.86 -7.44 7.48
C PHE A 399 -13.77 -6.11 8.22
N HIS A 400 -12.99 -6.06 9.30
CA HIS A 400 -12.82 -4.84 10.08
C HIS A 400 -12.06 -3.76 9.31
N PHE A 401 -11.13 -4.13 8.44
CA PHE A 401 -10.36 -3.16 7.64
C PHE A 401 -11.26 -2.31 6.73
N LEU A 402 -12.43 -2.83 6.34
CA LEU A 402 -13.42 -2.05 5.60
C LEU A 402 -13.87 -0.80 6.36
N VAL A 403 -13.91 -0.84 7.70
CA VAL A 403 -14.34 0.28 8.54
C VAL A 403 -13.43 1.51 8.37
N HIS A 404 -12.16 1.30 8.03
CA HIS A 404 -11.19 2.37 7.79
C HIS A 404 -11.22 2.93 6.37
N LEU A 405 -11.78 2.17 5.41
CA LEU A 405 -11.76 2.51 4.00
C LEU A 405 -12.36 3.89 3.66
N PRO A 406 -13.47 4.34 4.27
CA PRO A 406 -13.99 5.69 4.05
C PRO A 406 -13.00 6.80 4.46
N ALA A 407 -12.24 6.61 5.54
CA ALA A 407 -11.22 7.55 5.98
C ALA A 407 -10.04 7.58 5.01
N HIS A 408 -9.59 6.41 4.54
CA HIS A 408 -8.54 6.28 3.53
C HIS A 408 -8.93 6.95 2.22
N ILE A 409 -10.15 6.75 1.73
CA ILE A 409 -10.59 7.36 0.47
C ILE A 409 -10.72 8.88 0.59
N ARG A 410 -11.18 9.38 1.74
CA ARG A 410 -11.18 10.83 1.99
C ARG A 410 -9.77 11.42 1.94
N ARG A 411 -8.77 10.70 2.46
CA ARG A 411 -7.38 11.17 2.55
C ARG A 411 -6.60 11.02 1.25
N PHE A 412 -6.73 9.89 0.58
CA PHE A 412 -5.87 9.48 -0.54
C PHE A 412 -6.59 9.45 -1.90
N GLY A 413 -7.90 9.69 -1.90
CA GLY A 413 -8.72 9.60 -3.10
C GLY A 413 -9.22 8.17 -3.37
N PRO A 414 -9.69 7.89 -4.60
CA PRO A 414 -10.30 6.60 -4.94
C PRO A 414 -9.41 5.40 -4.61
N ALA A 415 -9.99 4.31 -4.12
CA ALA A 415 -9.24 3.19 -3.57
C ALA A 415 -8.31 2.46 -4.55
N ILE A 416 -8.56 2.61 -5.84
CA ILE A 416 -7.68 2.10 -6.89
C ILE A 416 -6.25 2.67 -6.79
N ILE A 417 -6.09 3.90 -6.28
CA ILE A 417 -4.79 4.59 -6.13
C ILE A 417 -3.84 3.82 -5.22
N PHE A 418 -4.36 3.18 -4.17
CA PHE A 418 -3.58 2.38 -3.23
C PHE A 418 -3.73 0.86 -3.45
N SER A 419 -4.23 0.44 -4.61
CA SER A 419 -4.20 -0.98 -4.98
C SER A 419 -2.80 -1.43 -5.39
N THR A 420 -2.42 -2.65 -4.99
CA THR A 420 -1.11 -3.23 -5.29
C THR A 420 -1.02 -3.91 -6.65
N GLU A 421 -2.12 -4.04 -7.39
CA GLU A 421 -2.18 -4.77 -8.67
C GLU A 421 -1.13 -4.27 -9.68
N ARG A 422 -0.90 -2.95 -9.75
CA ARG A 422 0.11 -2.35 -10.63
C ARG A 422 1.54 -2.77 -10.27
N TYR A 423 1.85 -2.85 -8.98
CA TYR A 423 3.18 -3.20 -8.50
C TYR A 423 3.43 -4.70 -8.64
N GLU A 424 2.40 -5.51 -8.38
CA GLU A 424 2.41 -6.95 -8.64
C GLU A 424 2.60 -7.29 -10.12
N SER A 425 2.02 -6.49 -11.03
CA SER A 425 2.30 -6.57 -12.47
C SER A 425 3.77 -6.24 -12.75
N PHE A 426 4.28 -5.14 -12.16
CA PHE A 426 5.67 -4.71 -12.33
C PHE A 426 6.71 -5.70 -11.78
N ASN A 427 6.36 -6.54 -10.78
CA ASN A 427 7.21 -7.64 -10.31
C ASN A 427 7.64 -8.59 -11.44
N HIS A 428 6.83 -8.71 -12.51
CA HIS A 428 7.23 -9.44 -13.71
C HIS A 428 8.42 -8.77 -14.43
N VAL A 429 8.41 -7.45 -14.56
CA VAL A 429 9.51 -6.67 -15.17
C VAL A 429 10.80 -6.84 -14.38
N PHE A 430 10.73 -6.72 -13.04
CA PHE A 430 11.86 -7.00 -12.16
C PHE A 430 12.40 -8.43 -12.33
N ARG A 431 11.51 -9.43 -12.41
CA ARG A 431 11.93 -10.82 -12.61
C ARG A 431 12.71 -10.98 -13.92
N LEU A 432 12.30 -10.31 -14.99
CA LEU A 432 13.03 -10.35 -16.26
C LEU A 432 14.43 -9.72 -16.15
N SER A 433 14.61 -8.63 -15.39
CA SER A 433 15.94 -8.05 -15.17
C SER A 433 16.88 -9.03 -14.47
N CYS A 434 16.38 -9.81 -13.52
CA CYS A 434 17.15 -10.88 -12.89
C CYS A 434 17.46 -12.04 -13.85
N ILE A 435 16.45 -12.53 -14.60
CA ILE A 435 16.60 -13.69 -15.49
C ILE A 435 17.66 -13.44 -16.57
N TYR A 436 17.67 -12.23 -17.14
CA TYR A 436 18.57 -11.84 -18.24
C TYR A 436 19.87 -11.16 -17.78
N SER A 437 20.14 -11.10 -16.47
CA SER A 437 21.43 -10.67 -15.93
C SER A 437 22.51 -11.76 -16.03
N ASN A 438 23.76 -11.42 -15.68
CA ASN A 438 24.83 -12.40 -15.50
C ASN A 438 24.64 -13.25 -14.21
N ARG A 439 23.68 -12.87 -13.34
CA ARG A 439 23.28 -13.54 -12.09
C ARG A 439 24.36 -13.61 -11.00
N GLN A 440 25.43 -12.83 -11.12
CA GLN A 440 26.48 -12.75 -10.10
C GLN A 440 26.09 -11.79 -8.98
N ALA A 441 25.42 -10.68 -9.31
CA ALA A 441 24.94 -9.70 -8.35
C ALA A 441 23.56 -9.17 -8.74
N PRO A 442 22.48 -10.00 -8.63
CA PRO A 442 21.16 -9.69 -9.19
C PRO A 442 20.58 -8.33 -8.78
N SER A 443 20.79 -7.92 -7.54
CA SER A 443 20.41 -6.58 -7.05
C SER A 443 21.12 -5.45 -7.79
N CYS A 444 22.45 -5.54 -7.91
CA CYS A 444 23.27 -4.53 -8.58
C CYS A 444 22.96 -4.49 -10.08
N ASP A 445 22.88 -5.66 -10.71
CA ASP A 445 22.54 -5.80 -12.12
C ASP A 445 21.17 -5.20 -12.43
N SER A 446 20.17 -5.45 -11.57
CA SER A 446 18.83 -4.87 -11.73
C SER A 446 18.85 -3.35 -11.54
N CYS A 447 19.58 -2.82 -10.55
CA CYS A 447 19.73 -1.38 -10.37
C CYS A 447 20.31 -0.71 -11.62
N ILE A 448 21.38 -1.27 -12.20
CA ILE A 448 22.00 -0.75 -13.41
C ILE A 448 21.03 -0.82 -14.60
N ALA A 449 20.33 -1.94 -14.77
CA ALA A 449 19.37 -2.13 -15.85
C ALA A 449 18.21 -1.13 -15.76
N PHE A 450 17.60 -0.95 -14.59
CA PHE A 450 16.51 -0.01 -14.39
C PHE A 450 16.98 1.45 -14.53
N ALA A 451 18.16 1.80 -14.02
CA ALA A 451 18.73 3.14 -14.23
C ALA A 451 18.95 3.46 -15.71
N ALA A 452 19.47 2.50 -16.49
CA ALA A 452 19.64 2.67 -17.93
C ALA A 452 18.29 2.80 -18.67
N GLN A 453 17.30 1.99 -18.29
CA GLN A 453 15.94 2.07 -18.85
C GLN A 453 15.29 3.41 -18.54
N ASP A 454 15.32 3.87 -17.29
CA ASP A 454 14.70 5.13 -16.89
C ASP A 454 15.43 6.34 -17.49
N THR A 455 16.76 6.30 -17.62
CA THR A 455 17.53 7.31 -18.37
C THR A 455 17.10 7.35 -19.83
N THR A 456 16.98 6.18 -20.47
CA THR A 456 16.53 6.08 -21.87
C THR A 456 15.11 6.65 -22.01
N LYS A 457 14.17 6.22 -21.17
CA LYS A 457 12.80 6.73 -21.14
C LYS A 457 12.78 8.25 -20.98
N HIS A 458 13.54 8.80 -20.04
CA HIS A 458 13.63 10.25 -19.81
C HIS A 458 14.09 11.00 -21.06
N ILE A 459 15.18 10.56 -21.69
CA ILE A 459 15.74 11.20 -22.89
C ILE A 459 14.76 11.13 -24.06
N VAL A 460 14.26 9.93 -24.38
CA VAL A 460 13.46 9.71 -25.59
C VAL A 460 12.03 10.25 -25.47
N THR A 461 11.59 10.62 -24.28
CA THR A 461 10.30 11.29 -24.03
C THR A 461 10.43 12.81 -23.86
N GLY A 462 11.60 13.39 -24.14
CA GLY A 462 11.83 14.83 -24.10
C GLY A 462 12.10 15.40 -22.71
N GLY A 463 12.48 14.55 -21.75
CA GLY A 463 12.93 14.97 -20.44
C GLY A 463 14.21 15.81 -20.51
N TYR A 464 14.29 16.83 -19.67
CA TYR A 464 15.44 17.73 -19.57
C TYR A 464 16.46 17.20 -18.57
N TRP A 465 17.75 17.39 -18.85
CA TRP A 465 18.84 17.14 -17.91
C TRP A 465 19.84 18.29 -17.95
N HIS A 466 20.54 18.52 -16.84
CA HIS A 466 21.57 19.53 -16.77
C HIS A 466 22.86 19.00 -17.43
N ASP A 467 23.29 19.60 -18.52
CA ASP A 467 24.54 19.27 -19.19
C ASP A 467 25.72 20.02 -18.55
N PRO A 468 26.68 19.32 -17.92
CA PRO A 468 27.83 19.97 -17.28
C PRO A 468 28.72 20.75 -18.25
N ALA A 469 28.76 20.37 -19.53
CA ALA A 469 29.61 21.02 -20.52
C ALA A 469 29.06 22.39 -20.93
N SER A 470 27.78 22.46 -21.28
CA SER A 470 27.10 23.72 -21.60
C SER A 470 26.64 24.52 -20.38
N LYS A 471 26.57 23.90 -19.20
CA LYS A 471 25.97 24.47 -17.97
C LYS A 471 24.54 24.94 -18.19
N SER A 472 23.78 24.15 -18.95
CA SER A 472 22.40 24.47 -19.31
C SER A 472 21.54 23.21 -19.27
N TRP A 473 20.24 23.42 -19.10
CA TRP A 473 19.25 22.35 -19.24
C TRP A 473 19.03 22.06 -20.72
N VAL A 474 19.28 20.82 -21.11
CA VAL A 474 19.14 20.34 -22.49
C VAL A 474 18.19 19.15 -22.54
N HIS A 475 17.66 18.87 -23.72
CA HIS A 475 16.84 17.69 -23.99
C HIS A 475 17.27 17.04 -25.31
N ALA A 476 16.71 15.88 -25.63
CA ALA A 476 17.02 15.19 -26.88
C ALA A 476 16.60 16.03 -28.11
N GLY A 477 17.43 16.05 -29.14
CA GLY A 477 17.12 16.75 -30.39
C GLY A 477 15.91 16.15 -31.13
N GLN A 478 15.31 16.95 -32.03
CA GLN A 478 14.05 16.61 -32.70
C GLN A 478 14.09 15.27 -33.43
N GLU A 479 15.23 14.87 -34.00
CA GLU A 479 15.36 13.57 -34.69
C GLU A 479 15.15 12.38 -33.76
N VAL A 480 15.65 12.46 -32.51
CA VAL A 480 15.47 11.39 -31.51
C VAL A 480 14.01 11.32 -31.06
N LEU A 481 13.37 12.48 -30.83
CA LEU A 481 11.97 12.54 -30.43
C LEU A 481 11.05 12.00 -31.55
N SER A 482 11.29 12.44 -32.79
CA SER A 482 10.51 12.02 -33.96
C SER A 482 10.73 10.54 -34.29
N PHE A 483 11.90 9.96 -33.97
CA PHE A 483 12.14 8.53 -34.14
C PHE A 483 11.18 7.69 -33.28
N MET A 484 10.94 8.10 -32.04
CA MET A 484 10.02 7.38 -31.14
C MET A 484 8.57 7.48 -31.57
N GLU A 485 8.14 8.64 -32.09
CA GLU A 485 6.79 8.84 -32.61
C GLU A 485 6.49 7.89 -33.79
N ASN A 486 7.50 7.63 -34.62
CA ASN A 486 7.34 6.82 -35.83
C ASN A 486 7.63 5.32 -35.63
N ASN A 487 8.07 4.89 -34.45
CA ASN A 487 8.51 3.51 -34.22
C ASN A 487 7.81 2.85 -33.03
N THR A 488 6.63 2.28 -33.30
CA THR A 488 5.77 1.64 -32.29
C THR A 488 6.42 0.46 -31.58
N LEU A 489 7.39 -0.21 -32.21
CA LEU A 489 8.14 -1.31 -31.58
C LEU A 489 8.92 -0.80 -30.36
N TYR A 490 9.73 0.26 -30.52
CA TYR A 490 10.52 0.82 -29.41
C TYR A 490 9.63 1.48 -28.37
N HIS A 491 8.52 2.08 -28.80
CA HIS A 491 7.50 2.61 -27.90
C HIS A 491 6.95 1.51 -26.96
N GLY A 492 6.65 0.33 -27.49
CA GLY A 492 6.24 -0.84 -26.71
C GLY A 492 7.35 -1.40 -25.82
N LEU A 493 8.59 -1.48 -26.33
CA LEU A 493 9.74 -2.01 -25.57
C LEU A 493 10.07 -1.17 -24.33
N LEU A 494 9.90 0.15 -24.41
CA LEU A 494 10.11 1.07 -23.28
C LEU A 494 8.85 1.31 -22.44
N ALA A 495 7.75 0.60 -22.76
CA ALA A 495 6.44 0.75 -22.16
C ALA A 495 5.92 2.20 -22.17
N ILE A 496 6.30 3.01 -23.16
CA ILE A 496 5.85 4.41 -23.25
C ILE A 496 4.33 4.41 -23.48
N PRO A 497 3.54 5.18 -22.71
CA PRO A 497 2.10 5.25 -22.90
C PRO A 497 1.77 5.97 -24.21
N SER A 498 0.86 5.44 -25.02
CA SER A 498 0.31 6.17 -26.16
C SER A 498 -0.62 7.26 -25.62
N ILE A 499 -0.16 8.50 -25.58
CA ILE A 499 -0.93 9.63 -25.04
C ILE A 499 -1.80 10.20 -26.16
N SER A 500 -3.12 10.33 -25.95
CA SER A 500 -3.95 11.17 -26.82
C SER A 500 -3.89 12.62 -26.30
N GLU A 501 -3.94 13.63 -27.18
CA GLU A 501 -3.73 15.05 -26.82
C GLU A 501 -4.66 15.60 -25.71
N ASN A 502 -5.73 14.88 -25.35
CA ASN A 502 -6.62 15.23 -24.25
C ASN A 502 -6.13 14.78 -22.85
N ASP A 503 -5.03 14.03 -22.76
CA ASP A 503 -4.66 13.24 -21.56
C ASP A 503 -3.62 13.87 -20.61
N ILE A 504 -3.02 15.03 -20.92
CA ILE A 504 -1.98 15.63 -20.06
C ILE A 504 -2.49 16.93 -19.41
N ARG A 505 -3.05 16.83 -18.20
CA ARG A 505 -3.08 17.96 -17.26
C ARG A 505 -2.60 17.48 -15.89
N PRO A 506 -1.38 17.83 -15.47
CA PRO A 506 -0.95 17.67 -14.08
C PRO A 506 -1.84 18.55 -13.19
N SER A 507 -2.48 17.94 -12.19
CA SER A 507 -3.14 18.68 -11.12
C SER A 507 -2.08 19.20 -10.16
N VAL A 508 -1.58 20.42 -10.41
CA VAL A 508 -0.71 21.11 -9.45
C VAL A 508 -1.59 21.71 -8.37
N ILE A 509 -1.47 21.24 -7.12
CA ILE A 509 -1.95 21.98 -5.96
C ILE A 509 -0.95 23.13 -5.76
N ARG A 510 -1.27 24.30 -6.33
CA ARG A 510 -0.59 25.54 -5.95
C ARG A 510 -1.11 25.92 -4.57
N LEU A 511 -0.27 25.83 -3.54
CA LEU A 511 -0.49 26.61 -2.33
C LEU A 511 -0.42 28.08 -2.75
N SER A 512 -1.57 28.75 -2.75
CA SER A 512 -1.65 30.15 -3.12
C SER A 512 -0.70 30.95 -2.24
N SER A 513 0.30 31.60 -2.83
CA SER A 513 0.89 32.76 -2.20
C SER A 513 -0.21 33.81 -2.15
N THR A 514 -0.62 34.18 -0.94
CA THR A 514 -1.44 35.35 -0.71
C THR A 514 -0.66 36.56 -1.19
N ASN A 515 -0.93 36.98 -2.42
CA ASN A 515 -0.86 38.36 -2.84
C ASN A 515 -2.03 38.62 -3.79
N GLN A 516 -2.88 39.53 -3.34
CA GLN A 516 -4.03 40.07 -4.02
C GLN A 516 -3.68 40.51 -5.45
N SER A 517 -4.45 40.05 -6.42
CA SER A 517 -5.21 40.97 -7.27
C SER A 517 -6.43 40.24 -7.82
N ASP A 518 -7.60 40.80 -7.51
CA ASP A 518 -8.88 40.39 -8.07
C ASP A 518 -8.80 40.31 -9.60
N ARG A 519 -9.14 39.14 -10.14
CA ARG A 519 -9.73 39.03 -11.48
C ARG A 519 -11.08 38.35 -11.35
N GLY A 520 -12.00 39.03 -10.68
CA GLY A 520 -13.41 38.82 -10.94
C GLY A 520 -13.70 39.20 -12.39
N LEU A 521 -14.28 38.28 -13.16
CA LEU A 521 -14.86 38.61 -14.46
C LEU A 521 -15.92 39.70 -14.25
N ASN A 522 -15.76 40.84 -14.92
CA ASN A 522 -16.76 41.90 -14.91
C ASN A 522 -18.08 41.33 -15.45
N TRP A 523 -19.17 41.40 -14.69
CA TRP A 523 -20.50 40.91 -15.06
C TRP A 523 -20.94 41.33 -16.47
N LEU A 524 -20.63 42.56 -16.87
CA LEU A 524 -20.93 43.13 -18.20
C LEU A 524 -20.17 42.47 -19.37
N SER A 525 -19.16 41.65 -19.08
CA SER A 525 -18.38 40.91 -20.07
C SER A 525 -18.85 39.47 -20.30
N THR A 526 -19.86 39.02 -19.54
CA THR A 526 -20.43 37.67 -19.69
C THR A 526 -21.53 37.63 -20.76
N GLU A 527 -21.63 36.53 -21.50
CA GLU A 527 -22.69 36.26 -22.48
C GLU A 527 -24.10 36.37 -21.85
N ALA A 528 -24.24 36.03 -20.56
CA ALA A 528 -25.48 36.14 -19.80
C ALA A 528 -25.99 37.60 -19.64
N SER A 529 -25.07 38.57 -19.55
CA SER A 529 -25.46 40.00 -19.47
C SER A 529 -26.10 40.52 -20.76
N LYS A 530 -25.82 39.89 -21.92
CA LYS A 530 -26.39 40.25 -23.22
C LYS A 530 -27.79 39.68 -23.44
N ALA A 531 -28.21 38.69 -22.64
CA ALA A 531 -29.52 38.04 -22.74
C ALA A 531 -30.63 38.75 -21.93
N SER A 532 -30.32 39.86 -21.25
CA SER A 532 -31.24 40.52 -20.31
C SER A 532 -31.91 41.80 -20.83
N ASN A 533 -31.68 42.22 -22.08
CA ASN A 533 -32.24 43.45 -22.65
C ASN A 533 -32.92 43.26 -24.01
N SER A 534 -33.82 42.28 -24.12
CA SER A 534 -34.71 42.18 -25.28
C SER A 534 -36.10 41.68 -24.91
N GLN A 535 -36.86 42.47 -24.13
CA GLN A 535 -38.33 42.48 -24.12
C GLN A 535 -38.81 43.89 -23.69
N ASP A 536 -39.06 44.74 -24.68
CA ASP A 536 -40.37 45.41 -24.83
C ASP A 536 -41.16 44.60 -25.86
#